data_AF-A0A1H5R7C9-F1
#
_entry.id   AF-A0A1H5R7C9-F1
#
_cell.length_a   1.000
_cell.length_b   1.000
_cell.length_c   1.000
_cell.angle_alpha   90.00
_cell.angle_beta   90.00
_cell.angle_gamma   90.00
#
_symmetry.space_group_name_H-M   'P 1'
#
loop_
_entity.id
_entity.type
_entity.pdbx_description
1 polymer ?
#
loop_
_entity_poly.entity_id
_entity_poly.type
_entity_poly.pdbx_seq_one_letter_code
_entity_poly.pdbx_strand_id
1 'polypeptide(L)'
;MTIDECPHCGTCLRGNEIPEERRQYYSYATHYSRVIGQEIRGVYDGVLFWSCPDCGGCWHRWPEGHYLRVRAENYVTTGEIS
;
A
#
# COMPACT_ATOMS: atom_id res chain seq x y z
N MET A 1 13.09 -4.39 6.52
CA MET A 1 12.14 -3.27 6.54
C MET A 1 10.79 -3.86 6.89
N THR A 2 10.28 -3.60 8.09
CA THR A 2 8.96 -4.08 8.51
C THR A 2 7.89 -3.28 7.76
N ILE A 3 6.78 -3.92 7.37
CA ILE A 3 5.64 -3.28 6.69
C ILE A 3 5.04 -2.12 7.51
N ASP A 4 5.42 -2.04 8.79
CA ASP A 4 4.89 -1.13 9.79
C ASP A 4 5.54 0.25 9.81
N GLU A 5 6.52 0.56 8.96
CA GLU A 5 7.15 1.88 8.90
C GLU A 5 7.08 2.46 7.49
N CYS A 6 6.82 3.76 7.40
CA CYS A 6 6.86 4.44 6.10
C CYS A 6 8.29 4.51 5.59
N PRO A 7 8.57 4.04 4.35
CA PRO A 7 9.92 4.08 3.79
C PRO A 7 10.41 5.51 3.49
N HIS A 8 9.52 6.49 3.48
CA HIS A 8 9.83 7.88 3.13
C HIS A 8 10.05 8.77 4.36
N CYS A 9 9.25 8.62 5.42
CA CYS A 9 9.33 9.48 6.60
C CYS A 9 9.55 8.72 7.92
N GLY A 10 9.61 7.39 7.91
CA GLY A 10 9.84 6.56 9.10
C GLY A 10 8.68 6.52 10.11
N THR A 11 7.53 7.14 9.82
CA THR A 11 6.35 7.08 10.72
C THR A 11 5.86 5.64 10.87
N CYS A 12 5.33 5.31 12.05
CA CYS A 12 4.69 4.03 12.30
C CYS A 12 3.33 3.97 11.58
N LEU A 13 3.16 2.95 10.74
CA LEU A 13 1.98 2.68 9.94
C LEU A 13 1.06 1.64 10.58
N ARG A 14 1.32 1.20 11.82
CA ARG A 14 0.35 0.41 12.58
C ARG A 14 -0.84 1.27 12.98
N GLY A 15 -2.03 0.76 12.73
CA GLY A 15 -3.30 1.32 13.20
C GLY A 15 -3.67 0.74 14.56
N ASN A 16 -4.96 0.75 14.86
CA ASN A 16 -5.47 0.16 16.09
C ASN A 16 -5.24 -1.35 16.12
N GLU A 17 -5.22 -1.93 17.32
CA GLU A 17 -5.22 -3.37 17.51
C GLU A 17 -6.42 -4.01 16.82
N ILE A 18 -6.20 -5.19 16.24
CA ILE A 18 -7.28 -6.00 15.68
C ILE A 18 -8.03 -6.65 16.86
N PRO A 19 -9.35 -6.42 17.00
CA PRO A 19 -10.16 -7.04 18.03
C PRO A 19 -10.01 -8.55 18.02
N GLU A 20 -9.94 -9.18 19.20
CA GLU A 20 -9.64 -10.60 19.35
C GLU A 20 -10.59 -11.48 18.51
N GLU A 21 -11.88 -11.14 18.52
CA GLU A 21 -12.93 -11.84 17.78
C GLU A 21 -12.76 -11.75 16.25
N ARG A 22 -11.95 -10.79 15.78
CA ARG A 22 -11.66 -10.58 14.35
C ARG A 22 -10.30 -11.13 13.92
N ARG A 23 -9.39 -11.46 14.85
CA ARG A 23 -8.00 -11.87 14.52
C ARG A 23 -7.95 -13.08 13.59
N GLN A 24 -8.92 -13.99 13.67
CA GLN A 24 -9.02 -15.14 12.77
C GLN A 24 -9.09 -14.77 11.27
N TYR A 25 -9.56 -13.57 10.93
CA TYR A 25 -9.63 -13.08 9.56
C TYR A 25 -8.32 -12.45 9.06
N TYR A 26 -7.34 -12.26 9.94
CA TYR A 26 -6.15 -11.45 9.69
C TYR A 26 -4.85 -12.20 9.96
N SER A 27 -4.75 -13.46 9.51
CA SER A 27 -3.55 -14.31 9.59
C SER A 27 -2.77 -14.15 10.91
N TYR A 28 -1.59 -13.51 10.88
CA TYR A 28 -0.74 -13.27 12.06
C TYR A 28 -0.67 -11.79 12.47
N ALA A 29 -1.49 -10.94 11.88
CA ALA A 29 -1.49 -9.50 12.16
C ALA A 29 -2.16 -9.21 13.52
N THR A 30 -1.53 -8.34 14.30
CA THR A 30 -2.06 -7.89 15.60
C THR A 30 -2.67 -6.50 15.53
N HIS A 31 -2.31 -5.71 14.52
CA HIS A 31 -2.78 -4.34 14.30
C HIS A 31 -3.27 -4.19 12.86
N TYR A 32 -4.25 -3.33 12.66
CA TYR A 32 -4.61 -2.86 11.31
C TYR A 32 -3.44 -2.07 10.70
N SER A 33 -3.42 -1.92 9.37
CA SER A 33 -2.46 -1.04 8.70
C SER A 33 -3.11 0.31 8.37
N ARG A 34 -2.33 1.38 8.51
CA ARG A 34 -2.71 2.75 8.13
C ARG A 34 -2.37 3.10 6.68
N VAL A 35 -1.69 2.20 5.95
CA VAL A 35 -1.36 2.45 4.53
C VAL A 35 -2.62 2.64 3.71
N ILE A 36 -2.58 3.61 2.80
CA ILE A 36 -3.66 3.84 1.85
C ILE A 36 -3.36 3.03 0.60
N GLY A 37 -4.28 2.14 0.21
CA GLY A 37 -4.21 1.40 -1.04
C GLY A 37 -4.73 2.24 -2.20
N GLN A 38 -3.93 2.38 -3.25
CA GLN A 38 -4.31 3.05 -4.48
C GLN A 38 -4.42 2.06 -5.63
N GLU A 39 -5.52 2.17 -6.37
CA GLU A 39 -5.86 1.31 -7.49
C GLU A 39 -5.85 2.13 -8.79
N ILE A 40 -5.46 1.51 -9.90
CA ILE A 40 -5.57 2.12 -11.23
C ILE A 40 -6.57 1.31 -12.03
N ARG A 41 -7.71 1.94 -12.31
CA ARG A 41 -8.80 1.32 -13.06
C ARG A 41 -8.30 0.85 -14.43
N GLY A 42 -8.62 -0.40 -14.77
CA GLY A 42 -8.24 -1.00 -16.05
C GLY A 42 -6.83 -1.63 -16.09
N VAL A 43 -6.03 -1.49 -15.02
CA VAL A 43 -4.71 -2.12 -14.93
C VAL A 43 -4.77 -3.45 -14.17
N TYR A 44 -5.32 -3.39 -12.96
CA TYR A 44 -5.39 -4.50 -12.02
C TYR A 44 -6.58 -4.32 -11.09
N ASP A 45 -7.31 -5.40 -10.83
CA ASP A 45 -8.40 -5.42 -9.84
C ASP A 45 -7.79 -5.58 -8.44
N GLY A 46 -7.36 -4.45 -7.88
CA GLY A 46 -6.75 -4.35 -6.56
C GLY A 46 -5.63 -3.31 -6.48
N VAL A 47 -5.02 -3.24 -5.29
CA VAL A 47 -4.00 -2.23 -4.97
C VAL A 47 -2.71 -2.41 -5.77
N LEU A 48 -2.25 -1.33 -6.40
CA LEU A 48 -0.97 -1.22 -7.13
C LEU A 48 0.07 -0.40 -6.37
N PHE A 49 -0.36 0.60 -5.60
CA PHE A 49 0.51 1.47 -4.82
C PHE A 49 0.02 1.58 -3.38
N TRP A 50 0.98 1.73 -2.48
CA TRP A 50 0.73 2.16 -1.11
C TRP A 50 1.09 3.63 -0.98
N SER A 51 0.35 4.35 -0.15
CA SER A 51 0.68 5.72 0.26
C SER A 51 0.68 5.86 1.78
N CYS A 52 1.61 6.68 2.26
CA CYS A 52 1.67 7.09 3.65
C CYS A 52 0.62 8.18 3.92
N PRO A 53 -0.28 8.00 4.91
CA PRO A 53 -1.26 9.03 5.26
C PRO A 53 -0.63 10.27 5.90
N ASP A 54 0.59 10.15 6.46
CA ASP A 54 1.24 11.24 7.20
C ASP A 54 2.10 12.14 6.30
N CYS A 55 2.86 11.57 5.34
CA CYS A 55 3.76 12.33 4.47
C CYS A 55 3.37 12.33 2.97
N GLY A 56 2.36 11.55 2.59
CA GLY A 56 1.93 11.42 1.19
C GLY A 56 2.88 10.61 0.29
N GLY A 57 4.01 10.13 0.82
CA GLY A 57 4.96 9.31 0.07
C GLY A 57 4.30 8.05 -0.48
N CYS A 58 4.52 7.76 -1.76
CA CYS A 58 3.92 6.63 -2.48
C CYS A 58 4.99 5.60 -2.88
N TRP A 59 4.64 4.32 -2.89
CA TRP A 59 5.54 3.26 -3.38
C TRP A 59 4.75 2.10 -3.98
N HIS A 60 5.38 1.39 -4.91
CA HIS A 60 4.76 0.23 -5.53
C HIS A 60 4.55 -0.90 -4.53
N ARG A 61 3.39 -1.56 -4.63
CA ARG A 61 3.11 -2.81 -3.92
C ARG A 61 3.99 -3.96 -4.43
N TRP A 62 4.26 -3.96 -5.73
CA TRP A 62 4.97 -5.01 -6.43
C TRP A 62 6.47 -4.71 -6.52
N PRO A 63 7.33 -5.73 -6.42
CA PRO A 63 8.77 -5.56 -6.52
C PRO A 63 9.19 -5.07 -7.92
N GLU A 64 10.43 -4.58 -8.02
CA GLU A 64 11.03 -4.22 -9.29
C GLU A 64 11.04 -5.40 -10.26
N GLY A 65 10.78 -5.14 -11.55
CA GLY A 65 10.67 -6.17 -12.60
C GLY A 65 9.36 -6.96 -12.62
N HIS A 66 8.48 -6.79 -11.63
CA HIS A 66 7.17 -7.44 -11.66
C HIS A 66 6.28 -6.85 -12.76
N TYR A 67 5.58 -7.70 -13.54
CA TYR A 67 4.80 -7.23 -14.70
C TYR A 67 3.71 -6.20 -14.33
N LEU A 68 3.09 -6.31 -13.14
CA LEU A 68 2.11 -5.30 -12.68
C LEU A 68 2.75 -3.95 -12.36
N ARG A 69 4.02 -3.93 -11.94
CA ARG A 69 4.76 -2.68 -11.75
C ARG A 69 5.02 -2.03 -13.11
N VAL A 70 5.55 -2.80 -14.07
CA VAL A 70 5.81 -2.32 -15.44
C VAL A 70 4.53 -1.80 -16.09
N ARG A 71 3.39 -2.51 -15.93
CA ARG A 71 2.10 -2.05 -16.45
C ARG A 71 1.62 -0.76 -15.78
N ALA A 72 1.85 -0.60 -14.48
CA ALA A 72 1.42 0.58 -13.74
C ALA A 72 2.29 1.82 -14.02
N GLU A 73 3.58 1.67 -14.36
CA GLU A 73 4.50 2.78 -14.68
C GLU A 73 3.99 3.67 -15.84
N ASN A 74 3.29 3.07 -16.81
CA ASN A 74 2.68 3.79 -17.92
C ASN A 74 1.58 4.78 -17.49
N TYR A 75 1.02 4.62 -16.29
CA TYR A 75 -0.05 5.48 -15.76
C TYR A 75 0.45 6.49 -14.72
N VAL A 76 1.69 6.33 -14.25
CA VAL A 76 2.33 7.27 -13.30
C VAL A 76 3.08 8.37 -14.05
N THR A 77 3.61 8.05 -15.24
CA THR A 77 4.39 8.99 -16.07
C THR A 77 3.52 9.86 -16.99
N THR A 78 2.28 9.46 -17.25
CA THR A 78 1.26 10.28 -17.91
C THR A 78 0.41 10.94 -16.83
N GLY A 79 0.69 12.21 -16.50
CA GLY A 79 0.00 12.96 -15.45
C GLY A 79 -1.49 13.23 -15.73
N GLU A 80 -2.32 12.20 -15.70
CA GLU A 80 -3.77 12.28 -15.71
C GLU A 80 -4.32 11.52 -14.50
N ILE A 81 -4.03 12.06 -13.31
CA ILE A 81 -4.94 11.90 -12.19
C ILE A 81 -6.07 12.90 -12.48
N SER A 82 -7.17 12.38 -13.03
CA SER A 82 -8.41 13.13 -13.26
C SER A 82 -9.24 13.22 -11.98
#